data_AF-A0A523NPV5-F1
#
_entry.id   AF-A0A523NPV5-F1
#
_cell.length_a   1.000
_cell.length_b   1.000
_cell.length_c   1.000
_cell.angle_alpha   90.00
_cell.angle_beta   90.00
_cell.angle_gamma   90.00
#
_symmetry.space_group_name_H-M   'P 1'
#
loop_
_entity.id
_entity.type
_entity.pdbx_description
1 polymer ?
#
loop_
_entity_poly.entity_id
_entity_poly.type
_entity_poly.pdbx_seq_one_letter_code
_entity_poly.pdbx_strand_id
1 'polypeptide(L)'
;MHNVYREVSVQDAQRILDYCRHHTIQEGGLFEVFSTPGQDIHMIIVNSCPEDEPIDQFRPLGAFYINFLKPGTLSIEEDDPHFDGAPARKYHVAAIRQVIDLLFQYAYPGYELSYNDLPAIPRSDPPE
;
A
#
# COMPACT_ATOMS: atom_id res chain seq x y z
N MET A 1 -3.06 -15.49 1.57
CA MET A 1 -1.75 -16.00 1.09
C MET A 1 -0.90 -14.80 0.63
N HIS A 2 0.39 -14.73 0.98
CA HIS A 2 1.28 -13.68 0.46
C HIS A 2 1.82 -14.08 -0.90
N ASN A 3 1.51 -13.31 -1.92
CA ASN A 3 2.04 -13.52 -3.26
C ASN A 3 3.12 -12.49 -3.56
N VAL A 4 4.27 -12.97 -4.04
CA VAL A 4 5.35 -12.10 -4.51
C VAL A 4 4.85 -11.36 -5.74
N TYR A 5 4.78 -10.04 -5.63
CA TYR A 5 4.34 -9.18 -6.73
C TYR A 5 5.52 -8.73 -7.58
N ARG A 6 6.62 -8.27 -6.96
CA ARG A 6 7.83 -7.85 -7.67
C ARG A 6 9.08 -8.05 -6.82
N GLU A 7 10.16 -8.47 -7.47
CA GLU A 7 11.52 -8.39 -6.93
C GLU A 7 12.15 -7.03 -7.29
N VAL A 8 12.77 -6.39 -6.31
CA VAL A 8 13.42 -5.08 -6.45
C VAL A 8 14.82 -5.14 -5.84
N SER A 9 15.65 -4.17 -6.21
CA SER A 9 16.94 -3.99 -5.55
C SER A 9 16.72 -3.65 -4.06
N VAL A 10 17.67 -4.01 -3.20
CA VAL A 10 17.64 -3.61 -1.77
C VAL A 10 17.59 -2.08 -1.64
N GLN A 11 18.22 -1.36 -2.57
CA GLN A 11 18.23 0.11 -2.60
C GLN A 11 16.82 0.67 -2.90
N ASP A 12 16.11 0.09 -3.87
CA ASP A 12 14.74 0.49 -4.19
C ASP A 12 13.76 0.12 -3.07
N ALA A 13 13.90 -1.08 -2.49
CA ALA A 13 13.10 -1.50 -1.33
C ALA A 13 13.28 -0.52 -0.16
N GLN A 14 14.52 -0.14 0.14
CA GLN A 14 14.83 0.83 1.20
C GLN A 14 14.24 2.21 0.88
N ARG A 15 14.41 2.67 -0.36
CA ARG A 15 13.85 3.95 -0.83
C ARG A 15 12.33 3.99 -0.69
N ILE A 16 11.63 2.93 -1.08
CA ILE A 16 10.17 2.82 -0.92
C ILE A 16 9.79 2.82 0.56
N LEU A 17 10.48 2.03 1.39
CA LEU A 17 10.22 1.98 2.83
C LEU A 17 10.37 3.36 3.48
N ASP A 18 11.46 4.07 3.17
CA ASP A 18 11.72 5.39 3.72
C ASP A 18 10.68 6.39 3.24
N TYR A 19 10.25 6.32 1.97
CA TYR A 19 9.15 7.16 1.48
C TYR A 19 7.87 6.95 2.29
N CYS A 20 7.46 5.70 2.51
CA CYS A 20 6.25 5.38 3.28
C CYS A 20 6.35 5.86 4.74
N ARG A 21 7.56 5.83 5.34
CA ARG A 21 7.78 6.35 6.71
C ARG A 21 7.66 7.86 6.82
N HIS A 22 7.94 8.60 5.76
CA HIS A 22 7.79 10.05 5.75
C HIS A 22 6.37 10.51 5.37
N HIS A 23 5.60 9.66 4.70
CA HIS A 23 4.23 9.98 4.24
C HIS A 23 3.19 9.15 5.00
N THR A 24 3.29 9.13 6.34
CA THR A 24 2.33 8.40 7.17
C THR A 24 1.02 9.17 7.36
N ILE A 25 -0.06 8.50 7.76
CA ILE A 25 -1.34 9.18 8.07
C ILE A 25 -1.15 10.33 9.08
N GLN A 26 -0.26 10.16 10.07
CA GLN A 26 0.00 11.18 11.08
C GLN A 26 0.64 12.45 10.51
N GLU A 27 1.35 12.32 9.39
CA GLU A 27 1.98 13.41 8.64
C GLU A 27 1.11 13.88 7.46
N GLY A 28 -0.15 13.44 7.38
CA GLY A 28 -1.08 13.77 6.30
C GLY A 28 -0.95 12.93 5.02
N GLY A 29 -0.15 11.86 5.06
CA GLY A 29 -0.02 10.90 3.96
C GLY A 29 -1.00 9.72 4.05
N LEU A 30 -0.67 8.63 3.35
CA LEU A 30 -1.56 7.45 3.20
C LEU A 30 -1.09 6.19 3.93
N PHE A 31 0.13 6.19 4.44
CA PHE A 31 0.77 4.95 4.87
C PHE A 31 0.73 4.75 6.39
N GLU A 32 0.67 3.50 6.80
CA GLU A 32 1.11 3.08 8.12
C GLU A 32 2.19 2.04 7.94
N VAL A 33 3.32 2.25 8.61
CA VAL A 33 4.50 1.40 8.47
C VAL A 33 4.74 0.65 9.77
N PHE A 34 4.54 -0.66 9.74
CA PHE A 34 4.83 -1.55 10.85
C PHE A 34 6.15 -2.26 10.60
N SER A 35 7.15 -1.92 11.43
CA SER A 35 8.49 -2.51 11.38
C SER A 35 8.78 -3.16 12.72
N THR A 36 9.09 -4.46 12.72
CA THR A 36 9.55 -5.15 13.94
C THR A 36 11.08 -5.04 14.03
N PRO A 37 11.65 -4.51 15.13
CA PRO A 37 13.11 -4.43 15.28
C PRO A 37 13.79 -5.79 15.10
N GLY A 38 14.83 -5.84 14.27
CA GLY A 38 15.58 -7.06 13.99
C GLY A 38 14.92 -8.01 12.98
N GLN A 39 13.84 -7.59 12.32
CA GLN A 39 13.24 -8.33 11.21
C GLN A 39 13.53 -7.64 9.88
N ASP A 40 13.74 -8.46 8.85
CA ASP A 40 13.94 -8.02 7.47
C ASP A 40 12.62 -7.78 6.73
N ILE A 41 11.47 -7.91 7.41
CA ILE A 41 10.13 -7.78 6.82
C ILE A 41 9.41 -6.59 7.45
N HIS A 42 8.90 -5.72 6.60
CA HIS A 42 8.14 -4.53 6.97
C HIS A 42 6.77 -4.61 6.31
N MET A 43 5.72 -4.37 7.10
CA MET A 43 4.35 -4.30 6.60
C MET A 43 3.97 -2.84 6.39
N ILE A 44 3.37 -2.55 5.24
CA ILE A 44 2.87 -1.23 4.88
C ILE A 44 1.39 -1.36 4.62
N ILE A 45 0.60 -0.68 5.43
CA ILE A 45 -0.84 -0.50 5.18
C ILE A 45 -0.99 0.74 4.32
N VAL A 46 -1.75 0.60 3.24
CA VAL A 46 -2.14 1.71 2.37
C VAL A 46 -3.58 2.06 2.68
N ASN A 47 -3.82 3.30 3.05
CA ASN A 47 -5.15 3.78 3.37
C ASN A 47 -5.75 4.65 2.27
N SER A 48 -7.07 4.86 2.30
CA SER A 48 -7.76 5.82 1.42
C SER A 48 -7.42 7.27 1.80
N CYS A 49 -7.62 8.23 0.89
CA CYS A 49 -7.37 9.64 1.19
C CYS A 49 -8.27 10.16 2.33
N PRO A 50 -7.74 10.98 3.25
CA PRO A 50 -8.49 11.50 4.39
C PRO A 50 -9.48 12.61 4.08
N GLU A 51 -9.48 13.13 2.86
CA GLU A 51 -10.44 14.16 2.44
C GLU A 51 -11.87 13.59 2.29
N ASP A 52 -12.01 12.27 2.10
CA ASP A 52 -13.30 11.64 1.78
C ASP A 52 -14.01 11.00 2.98
N GLU A 53 -13.32 10.63 4.07
CA GLU A 53 -13.93 9.93 5.21
C GLU A 53 -13.34 10.30 6.58
N PRO A 54 -14.15 10.39 7.65
CA PRO A 54 -13.66 10.60 9.01
C PRO A 54 -12.73 9.45 9.43
N ILE A 55 -11.70 9.76 10.24
CA ILE A 55 -10.69 8.80 10.75
C ILE A 55 -11.31 7.52 11.36
N ASP A 56 -12.49 7.62 11.96
CA ASP A 56 -13.19 6.47 12.57
C ASP A 56 -13.81 5.50 11.55
N GLN A 57 -13.90 5.90 10.28
CA GLN A 57 -14.42 5.10 9.16
C GLN A 57 -13.33 4.74 8.13
N PHE A 58 -12.08 5.16 8.37
CA PHE A 58 -10.96 4.87 7.48
C PHE A 58 -10.86 3.37 7.22
N ARG A 59 -11.11 2.98 5.97
CA ARG A 59 -10.90 1.60 5.54
C ARG A 59 -9.55 1.52 4.84
N PRO A 60 -8.62 0.68 5.32
CA PRO A 60 -7.39 0.44 4.59
C PRO A 60 -7.74 -0.12 3.20
N LEU A 61 -7.08 0.41 2.16
CA LEU A 61 -7.17 -0.13 0.81
C LEU A 61 -6.51 -1.50 0.72
N GLY A 62 -5.59 -1.81 1.63
CA GLY A 62 -4.93 -3.10 1.74
C GLY A 62 -3.52 -2.94 2.30
N ALA A 63 -2.76 -4.05 2.29
CA ALA A 63 -1.39 -4.06 2.76
C ALA A 63 -0.45 -4.73 1.76
N PHE A 64 0.81 -4.26 1.77
CA PHE A 64 1.91 -4.94 1.13
C PHE A 64 3.10 -5.04 2.08
N TYR A 65 4.01 -5.94 1.76
CA TYR A 65 5.17 -6.25 2.59
C TYR A 65 6.43 -6.02 1.78
N ILE A 66 7.43 -5.43 2.44
CA ILE A 66 8.80 -5.30 1.93
C ILE A 66 9.65 -6.29 2.71
N ASN A 67 10.25 -7.25 2.02
CA ASN A 67 11.17 -8.23 2.59
C ASN A 67 12.58 -8.00 2.05
N PHE A 68 13.57 -7.81 2.93
CA PHE A 68 14.97 -7.56 2.59
C PHE A 68 15.84 -8.83 2.48
N LEU A 69 15.27 -10.02 2.69
CA LEU A 69 15.95 -11.29 2.43
C LEU A 69 16.18 -11.44 0.93
N LYS A 70 17.40 -11.09 0.49
CA LYS A 70 17.84 -10.91 -0.90
C LYS A 70 17.20 -11.88 -1.93
N PRO A 71 16.77 -11.38 -3.11
CA PRO A 71 16.58 -9.96 -3.45
C PRO A 71 15.42 -9.33 -2.67
N GLY A 72 15.40 -7.99 -2.58
CA GLY A 72 14.30 -7.27 -1.94
C GLY A 72 12.97 -7.66 -2.60
N THR A 73 11.98 -8.06 -1.82
CA THR A 73 10.73 -8.62 -2.35
C THR A 73 9.55 -7.81 -1.87
N LEU A 74 8.71 -7.38 -2.82
CA LEU A 74 7.42 -6.75 -2.57
C LEU A 74 6.35 -7.83 -2.70
N SER A 75 5.65 -8.14 -1.62
CA SER A 75 4.54 -9.10 -1.63
C SER A 75 3.24 -8.45 -1.18
N ILE A 76 2.13 -8.97 -1.71
CA ILE A 76 0.78 -8.50 -1.41
C ILE A 76 0.04 -9.65 -0.74
N GLU A 77 -0.75 -9.33 0.28
CA GLU A 77 -1.70 -10.27 0.84
C GLU A 77 -2.96 -10.29 -0.03
N GLU A 78 -3.17 -11.36 -0.80
CA GLU A 78 -4.33 -11.46 -1.70
C GLU A 78 -5.59 -12.00 -1.01
N ASP A 79 -5.45 -12.62 0.16
CA ASP A 79 -6.56 -13.16 0.96
C ASP A 79 -6.71 -12.39 2.26
N ASP A 80 -7.03 -11.10 2.15
CA ASP A 80 -7.43 -10.32 3.31
C ASP A 80 -8.89 -10.69 3.70
N PRO A 81 -9.13 -11.25 4.91
CA PRO A 81 -10.46 -11.61 5.38
C PRO A 81 -11.43 -10.42 5.51
N HIS A 82 -10.93 -9.18 5.50
CA HIS A 82 -11.77 -7.98 5.46
C HIS A 82 -12.40 -7.74 4.08
N PHE A 83 -11.88 -8.38 3.01
CA PHE A 83 -12.39 -8.30 1.64
C PHE A 83 -12.99 -9.66 1.22
N ASP A 84 -14.03 -10.08 1.93
CA ASP A 84 -14.62 -11.42 1.80
C ASP A 84 -15.54 -11.60 0.56
N GLY A 85 -15.35 -10.79 -0.48
CA GLY A 85 -16.05 -10.88 -1.75
C GLY A 85 -15.07 -10.88 -2.92
N ALA A 86 -15.21 -11.82 -3.86
CA ALA A 86 -14.32 -11.94 -5.02
C ALA A 86 -14.12 -10.64 -5.85
N PRO A 87 -15.12 -9.73 -5.99
CA PRO A 87 -14.91 -8.44 -6.65
C PRO A 87 -14.10 -7.45 -5.79
N ALA A 88 -14.41 -7.34 -4.49
CA ALA A 88 -13.70 -6.49 -3.54
C ALA A 88 -12.25 -6.95 -3.33
N ARG A 89 -12.01 -8.26 -3.44
CA ARG A 89 -10.68 -8.87 -3.43
C ARG A 89 -9.84 -8.43 -4.62
N LYS A 90 -10.40 -8.54 -5.85
CA LYS A 90 -9.72 -8.10 -7.07
C LYS A 90 -9.46 -6.59 -7.07
N TYR A 91 -10.38 -5.82 -6.49
CA TYR A 91 -10.25 -4.37 -6.32
C TYR A 91 -9.05 -4.00 -5.46
N HIS A 92 -8.95 -4.54 -4.24
CA HIS A 92 -7.86 -4.17 -3.34
C HIS A 92 -6.49 -4.56 -3.92
N VAL A 93 -6.36 -5.76 -4.50
CA VAL A 93 -5.08 -6.21 -5.08
C VAL A 93 -4.64 -5.28 -6.21
N ALA A 94 -5.58 -4.86 -7.08
CA ALA A 94 -5.26 -3.94 -8.18
C ALA A 94 -4.81 -2.57 -7.68
N ALA A 95 -5.50 -2.00 -6.68
CA ALA A 95 -5.14 -0.71 -6.10
C ALA A 95 -3.74 -0.75 -5.46
N ILE A 96 -3.45 -1.80 -4.66
CA ILE A 96 -2.14 -1.96 -4.01
C ILE A 96 -1.03 -2.15 -5.05
N ARG A 97 -1.26 -2.93 -6.12
CA ARG A 97 -0.30 -3.08 -7.22
C ARG A 97 0.04 -1.73 -7.87
N GLN A 98 -0.96 -0.90 -8.14
CA GLN A 98 -0.76 0.42 -8.71
C GLN A 98 0.03 1.33 -7.77
N VAL A 99 -0.28 1.31 -6.48
CA VAL A 99 0.48 2.07 -5.46
C VAL A 99 1.94 1.61 -5.43
N ILE A 100 2.20 0.31 -5.47
CA ILE A 100 3.57 -0.23 -5.53
C ILE A 100 4.29 0.23 -6.81
N ASP A 101 3.63 0.20 -7.97
CA ASP A 101 4.23 0.65 -9.23
C ASP A 101 4.55 2.16 -9.19
N LEU A 102 3.66 2.98 -8.63
CA LEU A 102 3.89 4.41 -8.43
C LEU A 102 5.05 4.67 -7.48
N LEU A 103 5.10 3.99 -6.34
CA LEU A 103 6.20 4.11 -5.39
C LEU A 103 7.52 3.70 -6.03
N PHE A 104 7.54 2.58 -6.77
CA PHE A 104 8.74 2.14 -7.46
C PHE A 104 9.24 3.18 -8.47
N GLN A 105 8.34 3.80 -9.23
CA GLN A 105 8.69 4.79 -10.26
C GLN A 105 9.04 6.16 -9.70
N TYR A 106 8.40 6.62 -8.64
CA TYR A 106 8.39 8.03 -8.24
C TYR A 106 8.74 8.32 -6.79
N ALA A 107 8.86 7.31 -5.92
CA ALA A 107 9.23 7.51 -4.52
C ALA A 107 10.70 7.93 -4.37
N TYR A 108 11.09 9.04 -4.96
CA TYR A 108 12.39 9.67 -4.78
C TYR A 108 12.28 10.76 -3.71
N PRO A 109 13.37 11.04 -2.97
CA PRO A 109 13.37 12.11 -1.98
C PRO A 109 12.92 13.45 -2.59
N GLY A 110 11.93 14.09 -1.96
CA GLY A 110 11.39 15.39 -2.39
C GLY A 110 10.30 15.33 -3.46
N TYR A 111 9.88 14.15 -3.90
CA TYR A 111 8.69 13.99 -4.73
C TYR A 111 7.47 13.71 -3.85
N GLU A 112 6.38 14.42 -4.07
CA GLU A 112 5.11 14.16 -3.37
C GLU A 112 4.14 13.51 -4.36
N LEU A 113 3.81 12.24 -4.11
CA LEU A 113 2.84 11.53 -4.91
C LEU A 113 1.45 12.05 -4.62
N SER A 114 0.80 12.64 -5.62
CA SER A 114 -0.64 12.88 -5.56
C SER A 114 -1.36 11.57 -5.80
N TYR A 115 -2.05 11.09 -4.77
CA TYR A 115 -2.87 9.89 -4.84
C TYR A 115 -4.32 10.19 -5.23
N ASN A 116 -4.63 11.43 -5.59
CA ASN A 116 -5.94 11.88 -6.06
C ASN A 116 -6.36 11.20 -7.39
N ASP A 117 -5.38 10.65 -8.12
CA ASP A 117 -5.57 9.89 -9.35
C ASP A 117 -5.39 8.37 -9.16
N LEU A 118 -5.27 7.87 -7.93
CA LEU A 118 -5.58 6.46 -7.71
C LEU A 118 -7.03 6.31 -8.15
N PRO A 119 -7.34 5.44 -9.13
CA PRO A 119 -8.69 5.30 -9.62
C PRO A 119 -9.54 5.05 -8.39
N ALA A 120 -10.41 6.02 -8.07
CA ALA A 120 -11.57 5.81 -7.25
C ALA A 120 -12.40 4.80 -8.04
N ILE A 121 -12.05 3.52 -7.93
CA ILE A 121 -12.77 2.46 -8.60
C ILE A 121 -14.19 2.62 -8.07
N PRO A 122 -15.18 2.77 -8.98
CA PRO A 122 -16.51 3.19 -8.61
C PRO A 122 -16.96 2.35 -7.43
N ARG A 123 -17.32 3.03 -6.32
CA ARG A 123 -18.17 2.42 -5.31
C ARG A 123 -19.32 1.87 -6.13
N SER A 124 -19.40 0.56 -6.26
CA SER A 124 -20.52 -0.07 -6.93
C SER A 124 -21.74 0.43 -6.18
N ASP A 125 -22.49 1.32 -6.83
CA ASP A 125 -23.71 1.89 -6.28
C ASP A 125 -24.56 0.73 -5.76
N PRO A 126 -25.14 0.85 -4.55
CA PRO A 126 -26.08 -0.16 -4.08
C PRO A 126 -27.21 -0.24 -5.12
N PRO A 127 -27.69 -1.46 -5.48
CA PRO A 127 -28.83 -1.56 -6.36
C PRO A 127 -30.04 -0.89 -5.68
N GLU A 128 -30.71 0.00 -6.43
CA GLU A 128 -31.99 0.62 -6.09
C GLU A 128 -33.07 -0.41 -5.70
#